data_AF-A0A836RQP0-F1
#
_entry.id   AF-A0A836RQP0-F1
#
_cell.length_a   1.000
_cell.length_b   1.000
_cell.length_c   1.000
_cell.angle_alpha   90.00
_cell.angle_beta   90.00
_cell.angle_gamma   90.00
#
_symmetry.space_group_name_H-M   'P 1'
#
loop_
_entity.id
_entity.type
_entity.pdbx_description
1 polymer ?
#
loop_
_entity_poly.entity_id
_entity_poly.type
_entity_poly.pdbx_seq_one_letter_code
_entity_poly.pdbx_strand_id
1 'polypeptide(L)' 'MLLPTLATLAGFALLIWSSDKFVDGASGIAQHLGVSPLIIGLTIVGFGTSAPEMLISGIAAWQGNPHLAVGNAIGSNIA' A
#
# COMPACT_ATOMS: atom_id res chain seq x y z
N MET A 1 -24.79 9.75 -4.47
CA MET A 1 -23.63 10.08 -3.61
C MET A 1 -23.35 9.00 -2.56
N LEU A 2 -24.35 8.36 -1.94
CA LEU A 2 -24.12 7.29 -0.97
C LEU A 2 -23.34 6.08 -1.54
N LEU A 3 -23.76 5.58 -2.71
CA LEU A 3 -23.14 4.40 -3.34
C LEU A 3 -21.63 4.57 -3.63
N PRO A 4 -21.17 5.65 -4.30
CA PRO A 4 -19.74 5.84 -4.53
C PRO A 4 -18.95 6.03 -3.24
N THR A 5 -19.49 6.73 -2.23
CA THR A 5 -18.82 6.87 -0.93
C THR A 5 -18.63 5.52 -0.23
N LEU A 6 -19.66 4.66 -0.24
CA LEU A 6 -19.56 3.31 0.31
C LEU A 6 -18.54 2.46 -0.45
N ALA A 7 -18.51 2.54 -1.78
CA ALA A 7 -17.54 1.84 -2.60
C ALA A 7 -16.10 2.31 -2.30
N THR A 8 -15.87 3.61 -2.11
CA THR A 8 -14.56 4.15 -1.72
C THR A 8 -14.12 3.65 -0.36
N LEU A 9 -15.00 3.69 0.65
CA LEU A 9 -14.69 3.21 2.00
C LEU A 9 -14.38 1.71 2.02
N ALA A 10 -15.19 0.92 1.31
CA ALA A 10 -14.94 -0.52 1.17
C ALA A 10 -13.63 -0.81 0.43
N GLY A 11 -13.33 -0.05 -0.63
CA GLY A 11 -12.07 -0.15 -1.37
C GLY A 11 -10.85 0.13 -0.50
N PHE A 12 -10.88 1.18 0.32
CA PHE A 12 -9.79 1.46 1.26
C PHE A 12 -9.65 0.39 2.33
N ALA A 13 -10.75 -0.08 2.90
CA ALA A 13 -10.71 -1.18 3.88
C ALA A 13 -10.09 -2.45 3.30
N LEU A 14 -10.45 -2.81 2.05
CA LEU A 14 -9.88 -3.95 1.35
C LEU A 14 -8.40 -3.76 1.04
N LEU A 15 -7.99 -2.57 0.60
CA LEU A 15 -6.59 -2.27 0.31
C LEU A 15 -5.71 -2.43 1.56
N ILE A 16 -6.09 -1.78 2.67
CA ILE A 16 -5.37 -1.85 3.95
C ILE A 16 -5.30 -3.29 4.45
N TRP A 17 -6.43 -4.00 4.45
CA TRP A 17 -6.46 -5.39 4.88
C TRP A 17 -5.57 -6.28 4.01
N SER A 18 -5.57 -6.06 2.69
CA SER A 18 -4.76 -6.84 1.77
C SER A 18 -3.26 -6.56 1.91
N SER A 19 -2.85 -5.32 2.18
CA SER A 19 -1.44 -4.97 2.40
C SER A 19 -0.91 -5.63 3.66
N ASP A 20 -1.69 -5.65 4.75
CA ASP A 20 -1.29 -6.33 5.99
C ASP A 20 -1.07 -7.84 5.75
N LYS A 21 -2.02 -8.49 5.07
CA LYS A 21 -1.90 -9.92 4.74
C LYS A 21 -0.72 -10.22 3.81
N PHE A 22 -0.42 -9.32 2.88
CA PHE A 22 0.74 -9.44 2.02
C PHE A 22 2.04 -9.33 2.83
N VAL A 23 2.15 -8.34 3.74
CA VAL A 23 3.32 -8.15 4.60
C VAL A 23 3.55 -9.33 5.51
N ASP A 24 2.50 -9.81 6.18
CA ASP A 24 2.57 -10.97 7.09
C ASP A 24 3.07 -12.21 6.35
N GLY A 25 2.47 -12.50 5.18
CA GLY A 25 2.83 -13.66 4.37
C GLY A 25 4.27 -13.58 3.83
N ALA A 26 4.64 -12.44 3.25
CA ALA A 26 5.98 -12.22 2.71
C ALA A 26 7.05 -12.26 3.82
N SER A 27 6.78 -11.63 4.96
CA SER A 27 7.69 -11.63 6.11
C SER A 27 7.86 -13.03 6.69
N GLY A 28 6.79 -13.82 6.79
CA GLY A 28 6.86 -15.22 7.24
C GLY A 28 7.72 -16.10 6.33
N ILE A 29 7.56 -15.95 5.01
CA ILE A 29 8.40 -16.65 4.02
C ILE A 29 9.87 -16.24 4.19
N ALA A 30 10.16 -14.94 4.26
CA ALA A 30 11.52 -14.45 4.41
C ALA A 30 12.19 -14.92 5.71
N GLN A 31 11.45 -14.97 6.81
CA GLN A 31 11.93 -15.54 8.07
C GLN A 31 12.28 -17.02 7.95
N HIS A 32 11.41 -17.83 7.31
CA HIS A 32 11.70 -19.25 7.07
C HIS A 32 12.90 -19.48 6.15
N LEU A 33 13.22 -18.53 5.28
CA LEU A 33 14.42 -18.55 4.42
C LEU A 33 15.68 -18.04 5.14
N GLY A 34 15.59 -17.66 6.42
CA GLY A 34 16.74 -17.19 7.21
C GLY A 34 17.13 -15.74 6.96
N VAL A 35 16.25 -14.93 6.34
CA VAL A 35 16.49 -13.50 6.16
C VAL A 35 16.42 -12.79 7.51
N SER A 36 17.36 -11.87 7.76
CA SER A 36 17.40 -11.15 9.04
C SER A 36 16.17 -10.25 9.24
N PRO A 37 15.68 -10.09 10.48
CA PRO A 37 14.56 -9.19 10.78
C PRO A 37 14.80 -7.75 10.31
N LEU A 38 16.06 -7.30 10.34
CA LEU A 38 16.45 -5.97 9.85
C LEU A 38 16.19 -5.82 8.34
N ILE A 39 16.59 -6.80 7.53
CA ILE A 39 16.36 -6.75 6.08
C ILE A 39 14.86 -6.83 5.79
N ILE A 40 14.11 -7.68 6.50
CA ILE A 40 12.65 -7.78 6.36
C ILE A 40 11.98 -6.44 6.68
N GLY A 41 12.38 -5.80 7.78
CA GLY A 41 11.86 -4.49 8.17
C GLY A 41 12.16 -3.39 7.14
N LEU A 42 13.41 -3.32 6.67
CA LEU A 42 13.85 -2.31 5.70
C LEU A 42 13.27 -2.52 4.30
N THR A 43 12.84 -3.74 3.96
CA THR A 43 12.35 -4.07 2.62
C THR A 43 10.86 -4.40 2.62
N ILE A 44 10.48 -5.58 3.09
CA ILE A 44 9.11 -6.09 3.01
C ILE A 44 8.14 -5.20 3.78
N VAL A 45 8.47 -4.84 5.02
CA VAL A 45 7.58 -4.01 5.84
C VAL A 45 7.52 -2.60 5.27
N GLY A 46 8.67 -1.99 4.97
CA GLY A 46 8.73 -0.66 4.36
C GLY A 46 7.96 -0.55 3.04
N PHE A 47 8.08 -1.53 2.14
CA PHE A 47 7.29 -1.58 0.91
C PHE A 47 5.82 -1.84 1.17
N GLY A 48 5.52 -2.75 2.09
CA GLY A 48 4.16 -3.16 2.40
C GLY A 48 3.28 -2.03 2.93
N THR A 49 3.85 -1.16 3.75
CA THR A 49 3.16 0.04 4.25
C THR A 49 2.91 1.09 3.19
N SER A 50 3.66 1.08 2.07
CA SER A 50 3.46 1.98 0.93
C SER A 50 2.68 1.34 -0.22
N ALA A 51 2.32 0.06 -0.11
CA ALA A 51 1.66 -0.67 -1.18
C ALA A 51 0.27 -0.11 -1.55
N PRO A 52 -0.60 0.28 -0.59
CA PRO A 52 -1.87 0.95 -0.91
C PRO A 52 -1.65 2.25 -1.69
N GLU A 53 -0.70 3.07 -1.27
CA GLU A 53 -0.39 4.38 -1.86
C GLU A 53 0.16 4.21 -3.27
N MET A 54 1.04 3.24 -3.49
CA MET A 54 1.54 2.90 -4.82
C MET A 54 0.41 2.50 -5.78
N LEU A 55 -0.55 1.69 -5.31
CA LEU A 55 -1.70 1.29 -6.11
C LEU A 55 -2.62 2.49 -6.42
N ILE A 56 -2.93 3.32 -5.42
CA ILE A 56 -3.76 4.52 -5.60
C ILE A 56 -3.10 5.49 -6.57
N SER A 57 -1.81 5.78 -6.39
CA SER A 57 -1.04 6.66 -7.28
C SER A 57 -0.96 6.10 -8.70
N GLY A 58 -0.72 4.79 -8.84
CA GLY A 58 -0.67 4.12 -10.15
C GLY A 58 -2.00 4.19 -10.90
N ILE A 59 -3.12 3.89 -10.21
CA ILE A 59 -4.47 3.98 -10.79
C ILE A 59 -4.80 5.43 -11.16
N ALA A 60 -4.50 6.39 -10.29
CA ALA A 60 -4.75 7.81 -10.57
C ALA A 60 -3.97 8.29 -11.81
N ALA A 61 -2.69 7.93 -11.92
CA ALA A 61 -1.88 8.23 -13.10
C ALA A 61 -2.45 7.57 -14.36
N TRP A 62 -2.83 6.29 -14.30
CA TRP A 62 -3.43 5.55 -15.41
C TRP A 62 -4.74 6.20 -15.88
N GLN A 63 -5.56 6.70 -14.95
CA GLN A 63 -6.83 7.37 -15.25
C GLN A 63 -6.66 8.81 -15.74
N GLY A 64 -5.43 9.27 -16.02
CA GLY A 64 -5.16 10.63 -16.50
C GLY A 64 -5.13 11.69 -15.41
N ASN A 65 -4.98 11.31 -14.14
CA ASN A 65 -4.91 12.22 -12.99
C ASN A 65 -3.51 12.20 -12.30
N PRO A 66 -2.43 12.57 -13.00
CA PRO A 66 -1.06 12.47 -12.46
C PRO A 66 -0.82 13.40 -11.26
N HIS A 67 -1.52 14.54 -11.18
CA HIS A 67 -1.42 15.47 -10.05
C HIS A 67 -1.90 14.82 -8.75
N LEU A 68 -2.95 13.99 -8.80
CA LEU A 68 -3.42 13.22 -7.65
C LEU A 68 -2.41 12.14 -7.26
N ALA A 69 -1.79 11.48 -8.25
CA ALA A 69 -0.76 10.48 -7.99
C ALA A 69 0.46 11.07 -7.27
N VAL A 70 0.94 12.23 -7.73
CA VAL A 70 2.06 12.94 -7.09
C VAL A 70 1.64 13.47 -5.71
N GLY A 71 0.44 14.04 -5.60
CA GLY A 71 -0.09 14.52 -4.32
C GLY A 71 -0.19 13.41 -3.28
N ASN A 72 -0.63 12.21 -3.66
CA ASN A 72 -0.68 11.04 -2.80
C ASN A 72 0.73 10.61 -2.36
N ALA A 73 1.68 10.50 -3.31
CA ALA A 73 3.04 10.07 -3.01
C ALA A 73 3.84 11.05 -2.13
N ILE A 74 3.65 12.35 -2.31
CA ILE A 74 4.31 13.36 -1.47
C ILE A 74 3.60 13.46 -0.11
N GLY A 75 2.26 13.48 -0.12
CA GLY A 75 1.45 13.58 1.08
C GLY A 75 1.74 12.46 2.08
N SER A 76 1.89 11.22 1.60
CA SER A 76 2.18 10.05 2.45
C SER A 76 3.55 10.09 3.14
N ASN A 77 4.47 10.96 2.69
CA ASN A 77 5.81 11.08 3.25
C ASN A 77 5.97 12.30 4.18
N ILE A 78 5.06 13.26 4.13
CA ILE A 78 5.13 14.51 4.90
C ILE A 78 4.13 14.52 6.07
N ALA A 79 2.99 13.84 5.91
CA ALA A 79 1.91 13.80 6.90
C ALA A 79 2.22 12.91 8.11
#